data_AF-A0A519VAB2-F1
#
_entry.id   AF-A0A519VAB2-F1
#
_cell.length_a   1.000
_cell.length_b   1.000
_cell.length_c   1.000
_cell.angle_alpha   90.00
_cell.angle_beta   90.00
_cell.angle_gamma   90.00
#
_symmetry.space_group_name_H-M   'P 1'
#
loop_
_entity.id
_entity.type
_entity.pdbx_description
1 polymer ?
#
loop_
_entity_poly.entity_id
_entity_poly.type
_entity_poly.pdbx_seq_one_letter_code
_entity_poly.pdbx_strand_id
1 'polypeptide(L)'
;MHYSFIWWGVGLLVLPALLAWQRQTPALTNSTIVQAKPVVAAGCASAQGLARVVGVTPDFRGAEPMTPVTDHGQAHQPLEQERAAFAALLDSLSAAEQAKARLTTTFRNVLLGPGQDGVRLGELSAAQQQLALQASKRYVGDLDAATAALILVCYTAELPATYVAFVSSGTLSKDNHYIRLDGPSSWLKYSSQPSRDFPGTVHPHSVWRNRTTDYGGQ
;
A
#
# COMPACT_ATOMS: atom_id res chain seq x y z
N MET A 1 24.73 -45.97 -48.37
CA MET A 1 25.57 -45.32 -49.40
C MET A 1 26.46 -44.32 -48.68
N HIS A 2 27.74 -44.64 -48.60
CA HIS A 2 28.79 -43.81 -48.00
C HIS A 2 29.40 -42.93 -49.09
N TYR A 3 29.70 -41.66 -48.79
CA TYR A 3 30.69 -40.89 -49.53
C TYR A 3 31.53 -40.03 -48.56
N SER A 4 32.82 -40.38 -48.48
CA SER A 4 33.91 -39.53 -48.00
C SER A 4 34.43 -38.68 -49.16
N PHE A 5 34.85 -37.44 -48.89
CA PHE A 5 35.85 -36.73 -49.71
C PHE A 5 36.76 -35.88 -48.81
N ILE A 6 38.05 -35.88 -49.14
CA ILE A 6 39.22 -35.35 -48.41
C ILE A 6 39.88 -34.24 -49.26
N TRP A 7 40.27 -33.12 -48.60
CA TRP A 7 41.37 -32.13 -48.82
C TRP A 7 41.67 -31.57 -50.24
N TRP A 8 42.14 -30.33 -50.49
CA TRP A 8 43.21 -29.49 -49.88
C TRP A 8 42.93 -27.98 -50.09
N GLY A 9 43.57 -27.11 -49.27
CA GLY A 9 43.40 -25.66 -49.28
C GLY A 9 44.50 -24.82 -49.97
N VAL A 10 44.31 -23.49 -49.97
CA VAL A 10 45.28 -22.39 -50.17
C VAL A 10 44.65 -21.17 -49.44
N GLY A 11 45.18 -20.60 -48.34
CA GLY A 11 46.15 -19.48 -48.27
C GLY A 11 45.67 -18.22 -49.01
N LEU A 12 45.68 -16.96 -48.56
CA LEU A 12 46.17 -16.23 -47.38
C LEU A 12 45.71 -14.74 -47.54
N LEU A 13 45.49 -13.99 -46.44
CA LEU A 13 45.35 -12.50 -46.27
C LEU A 13 44.06 -11.84 -46.84
N VAL A 14 43.29 -11.03 -46.09
CA VAL A 14 43.67 -9.76 -45.40
C VAL A 14 42.89 -9.55 -44.08
N LEU A 15 43.56 -8.88 -43.13
CA LEU A 15 43.25 -8.55 -41.72
C LEU A 15 42.28 -7.33 -41.56
N PRO A 16 41.84 -6.93 -40.35
CA PRO A 16 40.50 -7.12 -39.76
C PRO A 16 39.64 -5.83 -39.63
N ALA A 17 38.32 -5.96 -39.51
CA ALA A 17 37.43 -4.87 -39.07
C ALA A 17 36.25 -5.41 -38.25
N LEU A 18 36.54 -5.96 -37.06
CA LEU A 18 35.52 -6.40 -36.10
C LEU A 18 36.04 -6.22 -34.66
N LEU A 19 36.43 -4.98 -34.34
CA LEU A 19 36.71 -4.53 -32.97
C LEU A 19 36.49 -3.01 -32.88
N ALA A 20 35.30 -2.56 -33.26
CA ALA A 20 34.87 -1.17 -33.08
C ALA A 20 33.34 -1.02 -32.99
N TRP A 21 32.68 -1.92 -32.25
CA TRP A 21 31.27 -1.75 -31.87
C TRP A 21 31.08 -1.97 -30.36
N GLN A 22 31.96 -1.36 -29.58
CA GLN A 22 31.82 -1.27 -28.13
C GLN A 22 32.21 0.12 -27.58
N ARG A 23 32.00 1.17 -28.39
CA ARG A 23 32.15 2.56 -27.96
C ARG A 23 31.13 3.42 -28.67
N GLN A 24 29.96 3.63 -28.05
CA GLN A 24 29.12 4.84 -28.13
C GLN A 24 27.79 4.57 -27.42
N THR A 25 27.84 4.49 -26.09
CA THR A 25 26.73 5.00 -25.28
C THR A 25 27.33 6.13 -24.46
N PRO A 26 26.89 7.39 -24.66
CA PRO A 26 27.35 8.49 -23.83
C PRO A 26 26.95 8.22 -22.38
N ALA A 27 27.96 8.21 -21.50
CA ALA A 27 27.75 8.21 -20.07
C ALA A 27 27.00 9.49 -19.69
N LEU A 28 25.77 9.35 -19.18
CA LEU A 28 25.06 10.45 -18.55
C LEU A 28 25.73 10.73 -17.20
N THR A 29 26.72 11.63 -17.21
CA THR A 29 27.30 12.21 -16.01
C THR A 29 26.48 13.42 -15.58
N ASN A 30 26.20 13.49 -14.28
CA ASN A 30 25.52 14.58 -13.55
C ASN A 30 24.03 14.80 -13.86
N SER A 31 23.19 14.09 -13.10
CA SER A 31 22.01 14.72 -12.52
C SER A 31 22.02 14.44 -11.03
N THR A 32 21.93 15.51 -10.26
CA THR A 32 21.78 15.52 -8.80
C THR A 32 20.47 14.83 -8.46
N ILE A 33 20.46 13.49 -8.45
CA ILE A 33 19.45 12.75 -7.71
C ILE A 33 19.75 13.12 -6.26
N VAL A 34 18.87 13.90 -5.66
CA VAL A 34 18.81 14.02 -4.21
C VAL A 34 18.59 12.59 -3.71
N GLN A 35 19.67 11.90 -3.36
CA GLN A 35 19.57 10.72 -2.51
C GLN A 35 19.05 11.24 -1.18
N ALA A 36 17.73 11.21 -1.01
CA ALA A 36 17.16 11.20 0.31
C ALA A 36 17.84 10.05 1.05
N LYS A 37 18.66 10.37 2.05
CA LYS A 37 19.22 9.35 2.95
C LYS A 37 18.05 8.50 3.44
N PRO A 38 18.10 7.16 3.30
CA PRO A 38 17.14 6.35 4.01
C PRO A 38 17.54 6.45 5.48
N VAL A 39 16.79 7.24 6.25
CA VAL A 39 16.78 7.06 7.71
C VAL A 39 15.99 5.78 7.92
N VAL A 40 16.69 4.65 7.81
CA VAL A 40 16.12 3.33 8.06
C VAL A 40 15.81 3.28 9.55
N ALA A 41 14.54 3.48 9.91
CA ALA A 41 14.06 3.22 11.25
C ALA A 41 14.34 1.74 11.59
N ALA A 42 14.88 1.48 12.78
CA ALA A 42 15.15 0.13 13.24
C ALA A 42 13.81 -0.60 13.50
N GLY A 43 13.31 -1.28 12.47
CA GLY A 43 12.08 -2.08 12.45
C GLY A 43 11.73 -2.43 11.00
N CYS A 44 11.32 -3.67 10.73
CA CYS A 44 10.84 -4.25 9.45
C CYS A 44 11.69 -4.08 8.17
N ALA A 45 12.41 -2.97 7.98
CA ALA A 45 13.30 -2.65 6.89
C ALA A 45 14.54 -3.57 6.79
N SER A 46 14.77 -4.46 7.75
CA SER A 46 15.80 -5.51 7.70
C SER A 46 15.35 -6.80 7.02
N ALA A 47 14.05 -6.95 6.69
CA ALA A 47 13.58 -8.11 5.94
C ALA A 47 14.19 -8.10 4.53
N GLN A 48 15.00 -9.11 4.23
CA GLN A 48 15.70 -9.30 2.96
C GLN A 48 14.66 -9.40 1.81
N GLY A 49 14.31 -8.26 1.22
CA GLY A 49 13.28 -8.16 0.18
C GLY A 49 12.58 -6.80 0.14
N LEU A 50 12.14 -6.28 1.29
CA LEU A 50 11.44 -4.98 1.34
C LEU A 50 12.31 -3.81 0.90
N ALA A 51 13.62 -3.86 1.18
CA ALA A 51 14.55 -2.80 0.75
C ALA A 51 14.64 -2.63 -0.78
N ARG A 52 14.12 -3.59 -1.57
CA ARG A 52 14.03 -3.51 -3.03
C ARG A 52 12.65 -3.07 -3.53
N VAL A 53 11.65 -3.00 -2.65
CA VAL A 53 10.31 -2.50 -2.98
C VAL A 53 10.38 -0.98 -2.99
N VAL A 54 10.28 -0.38 -4.18
CA VAL A 54 10.31 1.08 -4.34
C VAL A 54 8.93 1.55 -4.80
N GLY A 55 8.25 2.33 -3.95
CA GLY A 55 7.12 3.17 -4.37
C GLY A 55 5.79 2.46 -4.62
N VAL A 56 5.42 1.49 -3.76
CA VAL A 56 4.07 0.87 -3.80
C VAL A 56 2.98 1.75 -3.19
N THR A 57 3.38 2.81 -2.50
CA THR A 57 2.54 3.84 -1.92
C THR A 57 3.18 5.21 -2.22
N PRO A 58 2.47 6.36 -2.14
CA PRO A 58 1.12 6.53 -1.63
C PRO A 58 0.06 5.99 -2.60
N ASP A 59 -0.99 5.42 -2.04
CA ASP A 59 -2.18 4.99 -2.78
C ASP A 59 -3.38 5.79 -2.26
N PHE A 60 -4.00 6.57 -3.14
CA PHE A 60 -5.18 7.38 -2.86
C PHE A 60 -6.35 6.86 -3.66
N ARG A 61 -7.42 6.46 -2.97
CA ARG A 61 -8.60 5.87 -3.57
C ARG A 61 -9.83 6.73 -3.25
N GLY A 62 -10.64 6.98 -4.25
CA GLY A 62 -11.97 7.56 -4.11
C GLY A 62 -12.88 6.98 -5.18
N ALA A 63 -14.13 6.71 -4.83
CA ALA A 63 -15.07 6.08 -5.75
C ALA A 63 -16.48 6.60 -5.54
N GLU A 64 -17.20 6.86 -6.63
CA GLU A 64 -18.57 7.35 -6.60
C GLU A 64 -19.34 6.72 -7.79
N PRO A 65 -20.57 6.19 -7.59
CA PRO A 65 -21.30 6.10 -6.34
C PRO A 65 -20.75 5.02 -5.39
N MET A 66 -21.12 5.11 -4.11
CA MET A 66 -20.80 4.09 -3.11
C MET A 66 -21.68 2.84 -3.22
N THR A 67 -22.83 2.95 -3.88
CA THR A 67 -23.72 1.83 -4.18
C THR A 67 -23.20 0.98 -5.34
N PRO A 68 -23.54 -0.32 -5.40
CA PRO A 68 -23.17 -1.16 -6.53
C PRO A 68 -23.61 -0.58 -7.88
N VAL A 69 -22.73 -0.67 -8.87
CA VAL A 69 -23.01 -0.36 -10.28
C VAL A 69 -22.94 -1.66 -11.06
N THR A 70 -23.90 -1.92 -11.94
CA THR A 70 -23.86 -3.11 -12.82
C THR A 70 -23.34 -2.72 -14.19
N ASP A 71 -22.28 -3.40 -14.63
CA ASP A 71 -21.73 -3.28 -15.97
C ASP A 71 -21.54 -4.68 -16.58
N HIS A 72 -21.98 -4.88 -17.82
CA HIS A 72 -21.94 -6.19 -18.49
C HIS A 72 -22.47 -7.39 -17.66
N GLY A 73 -23.47 -7.15 -16.81
CA GLY A 73 -24.04 -8.18 -15.91
C GLY A 73 -23.21 -8.50 -14.67
N GLN A 74 -22.11 -7.77 -14.45
CA GLN A 74 -21.27 -7.85 -13.27
C GLN A 74 -21.53 -6.65 -12.35
N ALA A 75 -21.67 -6.93 -11.05
CA ALA A 75 -21.79 -5.88 -10.05
C ALA A 75 -20.40 -5.43 -9.58
N HIS A 76 -20.15 -4.13 -9.66
CA HIS A 76 -18.94 -3.46 -9.21
C HIS A 76 -19.29 -2.54 -8.05
N GLN A 77 -18.56 -2.66 -6.95
CA GLN A 77 -18.70 -1.75 -5.80
C GLN A 77 -17.31 -1.43 -5.23
N PRO A 78 -16.60 -0.48 -5.85
CA PRO A 78 -15.25 -0.13 -5.40
C PRO A 78 -15.26 0.30 -3.92
N LEU A 79 -14.18 -0.02 -3.21
CA LEU A 79 -13.95 0.32 -1.80
C LEU A 79 -14.89 -0.32 -0.76
N GLU A 80 -15.88 -1.12 -1.18
CA GLU A 80 -16.81 -1.77 -0.25
C GLU A 80 -16.12 -2.81 0.64
N GLN A 81 -15.17 -3.57 0.11
CA GLN A 81 -14.43 -4.60 0.85
C GLN A 81 -13.55 -3.98 1.96
N GLU A 82 -12.95 -2.82 1.71
CA GLU A 82 -12.17 -2.03 2.67
C GLU A 82 -13.10 -1.47 3.75
N ARG A 83 -14.23 -0.86 3.35
CA ARG A 83 -15.24 -0.34 4.27
C ARG A 83 -15.74 -1.44 5.21
N ALA A 84 -16.14 -2.58 4.65
CA ALA A 84 -16.68 -3.70 5.41
C ALA A 84 -15.65 -4.27 6.39
N ALA A 85 -14.38 -4.38 5.98
CA ALA A 85 -13.31 -4.85 6.85
C ALA A 85 -13.09 -3.90 8.05
N PHE A 86 -13.10 -2.59 7.81
CA PHE A 86 -13.00 -1.62 8.90
C PHE A 86 -14.25 -1.56 9.78
N ALA A 87 -15.45 -1.66 9.20
CA ALA A 87 -16.69 -1.71 9.95
C ALA A 87 -16.70 -2.93 10.89
N ALA A 88 -16.24 -4.10 10.41
CA ALA A 88 -16.10 -5.29 11.25
C ALA A 88 -15.13 -5.09 12.42
N LEU A 89 -14.01 -4.38 12.21
CA LEU A 89 -13.10 -4.01 13.29
C LEU A 89 -13.81 -3.11 14.32
N LEU A 90 -14.48 -2.04 13.88
CA LEU A 90 -15.17 -1.12 14.79
C LEU A 90 -16.29 -1.80 15.59
N ASP A 91 -17.08 -2.65 14.93
CA ASP A 91 -18.17 -3.39 15.55
C ASP A 91 -17.66 -4.42 16.58
N SER A 92 -16.41 -4.87 16.45
CA SER A 92 -15.79 -5.79 17.40
C SER A 92 -15.24 -5.11 18.66
N LEU A 93 -15.12 -3.77 18.69
CA LEU A 93 -14.62 -3.04 19.86
C LEU A 93 -15.70 -2.97 20.96
N SER A 94 -15.32 -3.31 22.18
CA SER A 94 -16.15 -3.07 23.37
C SER A 94 -16.38 -1.57 23.60
N ALA A 95 -17.39 -1.22 24.40
CA ALA A 95 -17.67 0.18 24.73
C ALA A 95 -16.45 0.92 25.34
N ALA A 96 -15.64 0.24 26.15
CA ALA A 96 -14.43 0.81 26.75
C ALA A 96 -13.32 1.03 25.70
N GLU A 97 -13.12 0.09 24.79
CA GLU A 97 -12.16 0.21 23.69
C GLU A 97 -12.61 1.30 22.70
N GLN A 98 -13.90 1.37 22.39
CA GLN A 98 -14.48 2.43 21.58
C GLN A 98 -14.24 3.80 22.21
N ALA A 99 -14.45 3.93 23.53
CA ALA A 99 -14.20 5.19 24.24
C ALA A 99 -12.73 5.64 24.15
N LYS A 100 -11.77 4.70 24.21
CA LYS A 100 -10.34 4.99 24.02
C LYS A 100 -9.98 5.32 22.57
N ALA A 101 -10.57 4.62 21.61
CA ALA A 101 -10.26 4.76 20.19
C ALA A 101 -10.93 5.97 19.53
N ARG A 102 -11.97 6.54 20.14
CA ARG A 102 -12.77 7.62 19.57
C ARG A 102 -12.02 8.95 19.61
N LEU A 103 -11.93 9.59 18.46
CA LEU A 103 -11.39 10.93 18.31
C LEU A 103 -12.49 11.96 18.63
N THR A 104 -12.10 13.04 19.30
CA THR A 104 -12.98 14.17 19.64
C THR A 104 -13.05 15.21 18.53
N THR A 105 -12.01 15.29 17.69
CA THR A 105 -11.99 16.13 16.49
C THR A 105 -12.60 15.38 15.31
N THR A 106 -13.49 16.03 14.57
CA THR A 106 -14.02 15.50 13.32
C THR A 106 -13.10 15.85 12.15
N PHE A 107 -12.97 14.91 11.21
CA PHE A 107 -12.15 15.09 10.01
C PHE A 107 -13.07 15.11 8.80
N ARG A 108 -13.10 16.23 8.07
CA ARG A 108 -13.83 16.34 6.79
C ARG A 108 -13.00 15.88 5.59
N ASN A 109 -11.69 15.71 5.78
CA ASN A 109 -10.73 15.30 4.78
C ASN A 109 -9.79 14.25 5.38
N VAL A 110 -9.14 13.49 4.51
CA VAL A 110 -8.02 12.63 4.90
C VAL A 110 -6.84 13.51 5.33
N LEU A 111 -6.72 13.82 6.63
CA LEU A 111 -5.62 14.65 7.15
C LEU A 111 -4.39 13.81 7.44
N LEU A 112 -3.23 14.16 6.89
CA LEU A 112 -1.91 13.57 7.18
C LEU A 112 -1.33 14.10 8.51
N GLY A 113 -2.07 13.98 9.61
CA GLY A 113 -1.57 14.34 10.94
C GLY A 113 -0.88 13.16 11.65
N PRO A 114 0.40 13.27 12.07
CA PRO A 114 1.02 12.26 12.93
C PRO A 114 0.27 12.20 14.26
N GLY A 115 -0.11 11.00 14.70
CA GLY A 115 -0.84 10.87 15.94
C GLY A 115 -0.80 9.45 16.50
N GLN A 116 -0.28 9.33 17.73
CA GLN A 116 -0.44 8.14 18.58
C GLN A 116 -1.72 8.26 19.42
N ASP A 117 -2.76 8.85 18.84
CA ASP A 117 -4.11 8.99 19.40
C ASP A 117 -4.99 7.83 18.95
N GLY A 118 -5.87 7.39 19.86
CA GLY A 118 -6.66 6.17 19.75
C GLY A 118 -6.17 5.09 20.72
N VAL A 119 -6.50 3.82 20.44
CA VAL A 119 -6.08 2.67 21.24
C VAL A 119 -5.03 1.86 20.48
N ARG A 120 -3.98 1.38 21.18
CA ARG A 120 -3.02 0.44 20.59
C ARG A 120 -3.70 -0.90 20.35
N LEU A 121 -3.49 -1.49 19.18
CA LEU A 121 -3.98 -2.84 18.88
C LEU A 121 -3.38 -3.89 19.81
N GLY A 122 -2.20 -3.66 20.38
CA GLY A 122 -1.61 -4.52 21.42
C GLY A 122 -2.39 -4.55 22.74
N GLU A 123 -3.27 -3.58 22.99
CA GLU A 123 -4.22 -3.59 24.12
C GLU A 123 -5.52 -4.31 23.78
N LEU A 124 -5.74 -4.68 22.52
CA LEU A 124 -6.94 -5.36 22.04
C LEU A 124 -6.74 -6.87 21.98
N SER A 125 -7.85 -7.61 21.91
CA SER A 125 -7.82 -9.06 21.73
C SER A 125 -7.15 -9.48 20.43
N ALA A 126 -6.61 -10.70 20.40
CA ALA A 126 -6.02 -11.27 19.18
C ALA A 126 -7.02 -11.28 18.01
N ALA A 127 -8.32 -11.48 18.28
CA ALA A 127 -9.36 -11.44 17.26
C ALA A 127 -9.52 -10.04 16.63
N GLN A 128 -9.50 -8.98 17.44
CA GLN A 128 -9.54 -7.59 16.96
C GLN A 128 -8.27 -7.23 16.18
N GLN A 129 -7.09 -7.68 16.64
CA GLN A 129 -5.83 -7.49 15.90
C GLN A 129 -5.88 -8.15 14.52
N GLN A 130 -6.48 -9.35 14.42
CA GLN A 130 -6.68 -10.01 13.13
C GLN A 130 -7.64 -9.22 12.22
N LEU A 131 -8.72 -8.64 12.75
CA LEU A 131 -9.62 -7.79 11.95
C LEU A 131 -8.89 -6.54 11.41
N ALA A 132 -8.01 -5.92 12.20
CA ALA A 132 -7.17 -4.82 11.73
C ALA A 132 -6.21 -5.26 10.61
N LEU A 133 -5.58 -6.43 10.74
CA LEU A 133 -4.74 -6.99 9.68
C LEU A 133 -5.53 -7.31 8.42
N GLN A 134 -6.77 -7.81 8.56
CA GLN A 134 -7.66 -8.07 7.41
C GLN A 134 -8.03 -6.77 6.68
N ALA A 135 -8.22 -5.66 7.40
CA ALA A 135 -8.40 -4.36 6.77
C ALA A 135 -7.15 -3.96 5.98
N SER A 136 -5.95 -4.07 6.56
CA SER A 136 -4.69 -3.79 5.83
C SER A 136 -4.49 -4.66 4.59
N LYS A 137 -4.89 -5.94 4.65
CA LYS A 137 -4.82 -6.88 3.51
C LYS A 137 -5.63 -6.42 2.29
N ARG A 138 -6.71 -5.66 2.46
CA ARG A 138 -7.51 -5.16 1.34
C ARG A 138 -6.77 -4.16 0.45
N TYR A 139 -5.75 -3.51 1.01
CA TYR A 139 -4.91 -2.57 0.27
C TYR A 139 -3.66 -3.25 -0.27
N VAL A 140 -2.97 -3.98 0.60
CA VAL A 140 -1.74 -4.68 0.25
C VAL A 140 -1.98 -5.78 -0.79
N GLY A 141 -3.19 -6.35 -0.82
CA GLY A 141 -3.58 -7.42 -1.75
C GLY A 141 -3.70 -7.00 -3.21
N ASP A 142 -3.69 -5.71 -3.52
CA ASP A 142 -3.67 -5.22 -4.91
C ASP A 142 -2.27 -5.29 -5.56
N LEU A 143 -1.25 -5.59 -4.76
CA LEU A 143 0.12 -5.84 -5.24
C LEU A 143 0.30 -7.28 -5.70
N ASP A 144 1.44 -7.55 -6.34
CA ASP A 144 1.85 -8.94 -6.59
C ASP A 144 2.02 -9.72 -5.27
N ALA A 145 1.76 -11.02 -5.32
CA ALA A 145 1.71 -11.86 -4.12
C ALA A 145 3.01 -11.86 -3.30
N ALA A 146 4.18 -11.75 -3.96
CA ALA A 146 5.46 -11.78 -3.27
C ALA A 146 5.69 -10.46 -2.50
N THR A 147 5.43 -9.32 -3.13
CA THR A 147 5.52 -8.00 -2.49
C THR A 147 4.48 -7.86 -1.37
N ALA A 148 3.25 -8.29 -1.62
CA ALA A 148 2.18 -8.27 -0.62
C ALA A 148 2.55 -9.07 0.64
N ALA A 149 3.10 -10.28 0.46
CA ALA A 149 3.52 -11.14 1.56
C ALA A 149 4.61 -10.46 2.43
N LEU A 150 5.60 -9.84 1.80
CA LEU A 150 6.66 -9.10 2.50
C LEU A 150 6.08 -7.99 3.38
N ILE A 151 5.20 -7.14 2.82
CA ILE A 151 4.59 -6.03 3.55
C ILE A 151 3.70 -6.54 4.71
N LEU A 152 2.93 -7.61 4.48
CA LEU A 152 2.05 -8.17 5.51
C LEU A 152 2.81 -8.81 6.66
N VAL A 153 3.98 -9.43 6.41
CA VAL A 153 4.88 -9.88 7.49
C VAL A 153 5.27 -8.70 8.38
N CYS A 154 5.65 -7.58 7.75
CA CYS A 154 6.01 -6.37 8.49
C CYS A 154 4.85 -5.81 9.30
N TYR A 155 3.68 -5.62 8.67
CA TYR A 155 2.51 -5.09 9.35
C TYR A 155 2.08 -5.99 10.50
N THR A 156 2.12 -7.31 10.32
CA THR A 156 1.79 -8.27 11.39
C THR A 156 2.72 -8.14 12.60
N ALA A 157 4.03 -8.02 12.38
CA ALA A 157 5.00 -7.84 13.46
C ALA A 157 4.82 -6.52 14.22
N GLU A 158 4.33 -5.49 13.52
CA GLU A 158 4.12 -4.15 14.06
C GLU A 158 2.72 -3.91 14.63
N LEU A 159 1.76 -4.82 14.39
CA LEU A 159 0.37 -4.69 14.87
C LEU A 159 0.29 -4.24 16.33
N PRO A 160 1.02 -4.81 17.30
CA PRO A 160 0.90 -4.37 18.70
C PRO A 160 1.24 -2.89 18.94
N ALA A 161 2.06 -2.29 18.06
CA ALA A 161 2.44 -0.87 18.10
C ALA A 161 1.59 0.01 17.18
N THR A 162 0.65 -0.57 16.44
CA THR A 162 -0.30 0.15 15.59
C THR A 162 -1.49 0.64 16.41
N TYR A 163 -1.93 1.86 16.14
CA TYR A 163 -3.08 2.49 16.75
C TYR A 163 -4.30 2.39 15.83
N VAL A 164 -5.47 2.11 16.41
CA VAL A 164 -6.75 2.33 15.75
C VAL A 164 -7.44 3.55 16.37
N ALA A 165 -7.91 4.43 15.50
CA ALA A 165 -8.65 5.62 15.90
C ALA A 165 -9.77 5.92 14.91
N PHE A 166 -10.90 6.43 15.41
CA PHE A 166 -12.06 6.68 14.55
C PHE A 166 -12.88 7.89 14.98
N VAL A 167 -13.64 8.44 14.04
CA VAL A 167 -14.71 9.41 14.30
C VAL A 167 -16.04 8.74 13.99
N SER A 168 -16.92 8.74 14.98
CA SER A 168 -18.23 8.08 14.95
C SER A 168 -18.17 6.56 14.82
N SER A 169 -18.91 5.85 15.68
CA SER A 169 -19.06 4.41 15.55
C SER A 169 -20.01 4.10 14.40
N GLY A 170 -19.81 2.97 13.74
CA GLY A 170 -20.76 2.40 12.80
C GLY A 170 -20.15 2.01 11.45
N THR A 171 -21.05 1.76 10.51
CA THR A 171 -20.84 1.16 9.18
C THR A 171 -19.88 1.91 8.24
N LEU A 172 -19.27 3.04 8.63
CA LEU A 172 -18.47 3.86 7.69
C LEU A 172 -19.23 4.20 6.38
N SER A 173 -20.51 4.55 6.51
CA SER A 173 -21.42 4.83 5.38
C SER A 173 -22.27 6.09 5.58
N LYS A 174 -21.82 7.00 6.46
CA LYS A 174 -22.47 8.29 6.71
C LYS A 174 -21.42 9.40 6.75
N ASP A 175 -21.87 10.64 6.59
CA ASP A 175 -20.98 11.80 6.59
C ASP A 175 -20.15 11.87 7.88
N ASN A 176 -18.89 12.29 7.76
CA ASN A 176 -17.90 12.39 8.82
C ASN A 176 -17.54 11.06 9.52
N HIS A 177 -17.95 9.91 8.96
CA HIS A 177 -17.41 8.64 9.41
C HIS A 177 -15.94 8.54 8.96
N TYR A 178 -15.08 8.18 9.89
CA TYR A 178 -13.64 8.11 9.65
C TYR A 178 -13.00 7.03 10.51
N ILE A 179 -12.00 6.35 9.97
CA ILE A 179 -11.13 5.44 10.71
C ILE A 179 -9.71 5.54 10.17
N ARG A 180 -8.72 5.32 11.05
CA ARG A 180 -7.34 5.07 10.66
C ARG A 180 -6.71 3.92 11.42
N LEU A 181 -5.75 3.28 10.75
CA LEU A 181 -4.69 2.49 11.37
C LEU A 181 -3.38 3.26 11.20
N ASP A 182 -2.72 3.56 12.32
CA ASP A 182 -1.46 4.32 12.36
C ASP A 182 -0.41 3.52 13.11
N GLY A 183 0.53 2.93 12.36
CA GLY A 183 1.58 2.08 12.88
C GLY A 183 2.98 2.57 12.48
N PRO A 184 4.02 1.85 12.93
CA PRO A 184 5.41 2.18 12.60
C PRO A 184 5.67 2.29 11.10
N SER A 185 5.29 1.27 10.32
CA SER A 185 5.44 1.26 8.86
C SER A 185 4.11 1.52 8.11
N SER A 186 2.96 1.21 8.69
CA SER A 186 1.65 1.34 8.03
C SER A 186 0.91 2.62 8.39
N TRP A 187 0.38 3.33 7.40
CA TRP A 187 -0.59 4.39 7.61
C TRP A 187 -1.79 4.22 6.68
N LEU A 188 -2.95 3.93 7.24
CA LEU A 188 -4.16 3.61 6.48
C LEU A 188 -5.32 4.45 6.98
N LYS A 189 -6.09 5.06 6.08
CA LYS A 189 -7.29 5.84 6.46
C LYS A 189 -8.44 5.58 5.52
N TYR A 190 -9.64 5.66 6.06
CA TYR A 190 -10.89 5.66 5.33
C TYR A 190 -11.80 6.76 5.87
N SER A 191 -12.46 7.49 4.98
CA SER A 191 -13.38 8.56 5.30
C SER A 191 -14.58 8.52 4.36
N SER A 192 -15.79 8.65 4.91
CA SER A 192 -17.00 8.87 4.13
C SER A 192 -17.31 10.36 4.08
N GLN A 193 -17.31 10.92 2.87
CA GLN A 193 -17.58 12.34 2.62
C GLN A 193 -18.88 12.52 1.85
N PRO A 194 -19.58 13.66 1.99
CA PRO A 194 -20.78 13.94 1.24
C PRO A 194 -20.50 13.84 -0.26
N SER A 195 -21.35 13.10 -0.95
CA SER A 195 -21.32 12.99 -2.41
C SER A 195 -21.75 14.31 -3.06
N ARG A 196 -21.02 14.71 -4.10
CA ARG A 196 -21.38 15.87 -4.92
C ARG A 196 -22.28 15.46 -6.10
N ASP A 197 -22.03 14.30 -6.69
CA ASP A 197 -22.71 13.86 -7.90
C ASP A 197 -24.01 13.08 -7.59
N PHE A 198 -24.13 12.56 -6.37
CA PHE A 198 -25.33 11.88 -5.83
C PHE A 198 -25.78 12.53 -4.50
N PRO A 199 -26.44 13.71 -4.56
CA PRO A 199 -26.86 14.47 -3.38
C PRO A 199 -27.64 13.64 -2.37
N GLY A 200 -27.32 13.81 -1.08
CA GLY A 200 -27.94 13.06 0.03
C GLY A 200 -27.27 11.71 0.32
N THR A 201 -26.23 11.34 -0.43
CA THR A 201 -25.41 10.15 -0.19
C THR A 201 -23.98 10.51 0.24
N VAL A 202 -23.16 9.50 0.52
CA VAL A 202 -21.72 9.67 0.77
C VAL A 202 -20.90 8.83 -0.19
N HIS A 203 -19.63 9.19 -0.34
CA HIS A 203 -18.65 8.44 -1.10
C HIS A 203 -17.35 8.23 -0.27
N PRO A 204 -16.66 7.09 -0.46
CA PRO A 204 -15.41 6.81 0.23
C PRO A 204 -14.24 7.62 -0.33
N HIS A 205 -13.39 8.07 0.58
CA HIS A 205 -12.01 8.48 0.36
C HIS A 205 -11.11 7.63 1.23
N SER A 206 -10.02 7.13 0.68
CA SER A 206 -9.08 6.31 1.41
C SER A 206 -7.64 6.58 0.99
N VAL A 207 -6.72 6.45 1.95
CA VAL A 207 -5.29 6.50 1.67
C VAL A 207 -4.59 5.33 2.34
N TRP A 208 -3.62 4.77 1.62
CA TRP A 208 -2.63 3.87 2.16
C TRP A 208 -1.22 4.42 1.90
N ARG A 209 -0.41 4.52 2.95
CA ARG A 209 1.01 4.86 2.89
C ARG A 209 1.83 3.84 3.67
N ASN A 210 2.93 3.39 3.10
CA ASN A 210 3.95 2.63 3.79
C ASN A 210 5.15 3.54 4.06
N ARG A 211 5.34 3.97 5.31
CA ARG A 211 6.37 4.95 5.71
C ARG A 211 7.81 4.53 5.36
N THR A 212 8.05 3.25 5.09
CA THR A 212 9.38 2.73 4.74
C THR A 212 9.62 2.63 3.24
N THR A 213 8.56 2.47 2.44
CA THR A 213 8.66 2.24 0.99
C THR A 213 7.83 3.24 0.17
N ASP A 214 7.37 4.33 0.78
CA ASP A 214 6.58 5.39 0.14
C ASP A 214 7.40 6.15 -0.90
N TYR A 215 6.85 6.30 -2.09
CA TYR A 215 7.37 7.21 -3.09
C TYR A 215 7.27 8.65 -2.58
N GLY A 216 8.41 9.33 -2.49
CA GLY A 216 8.52 10.68 -1.93
C GLY A 216 8.84 10.75 -0.44
N GLY A 217 8.86 9.61 0.27
CA GLY A 217 9.50 9.46 1.59
C GLY A 217 8.96 10.32 2.73
N GLN A 218 7.65 10.57 2.79
CA GLN A 218 7.02 11.32 3.89
C GLN A 218 6.06 10.49 4.72
#